data_AF-A0A1G7J7T1-F1
#
_entry.id   AF-A0A1G7J7T1-F1
#
_cell.length_a   1.000
_cell.length_b   1.000
_cell.length_c   1.000
_cell.angle_alpha   90.00
_cell.angle_beta   90.00
_cell.angle_gamma   90.00
#
_symmetry.space_group_name_H-M   'P 1'
#
loop_
_entity.id
_entity.type
_entity.pdbx_description
1 polymer ?
#
loop_
_entity_poly.entity_id
_entity_poly.type
_entity_poly.pdbx_seq_one_letter_code
_entity_poly.pdbx_strand_id
1 'polypeptide(L)'
;MTIRLLTNDQRKLLRQQLRDNAVYIAVKQAYKSRETDMERLHFSPEEIFVNCFVCFDRMLREPDRAEAITDTLWDDVFNDLRNDADDCGRSYDRQEMETAASLVLYTLMVLTEASHRWELARYNGYLMQMLACHSNPDDICLPMQACISGELAEYVGAYIEADEYISDRIDNQSPTPDPVRKIRRADRSRIKEGIRRRLAFMKGVLPCSSQSIMRPADYDIMTECVDYLVENGVVRKMRRKITTCLSNAHLRYTFYLIYRNEGRDIGRSLWLEFLAETFAQFGDSTSSLANHFSDKPHNYDMCTGSPSPEAE
;
A
#
# COMPACT_ATOMS: atom_id res chain seq x y z
N MET A 1 7.23 -21.10 -0.91
CA MET A 1 6.36 -20.04 -1.46
C MET A 1 5.03 -20.19 -0.73
N THR A 2 4.34 -19.11 -0.43
CA THR A 2 2.99 -19.23 0.16
C THR A 2 2.09 -18.33 -0.66
N ILE A 3 1.45 -18.93 -1.66
CA ILE A 3 0.32 -18.33 -2.38
C ILE A 3 -0.86 -18.27 -1.40
N ARG A 4 -1.68 -17.21 -1.50
CA ARG A 4 -2.68 -16.88 -0.48
C ARG A 4 -4.02 -16.48 -1.07
N LEU A 5 -5.07 -16.96 -0.42
CA LEU A 5 -6.41 -16.42 -0.45
C LEU A 5 -6.54 -15.33 0.61
N LEU A 6 -7.32 -14.32 0.29
CA LEU A 6 -7.45 -13.12 1.10
C LEU A 6 -8.81 -13.05 1.76
N THR A 7 -8.81 -12.70 3.04
CA THR A 7 -10.04 -12.34 3.76
C THR A 7 -10.70 -11.10 3.15
N ASN A 8 -11.99 -10.90 3.40
CA ASN A 8 -12.73 -9.73 2.92
C ASN A 8 -12.09 -8.40 3.34
N ASP A 9 -11.58 -8.32 4.57
CA ASP A 9 -10.95 -7.12 5.10
C ASP A 9 -9.61 -6.84 4.42
N GLN A 10 -8.80 -7.87 4.16
CA GLN A 10 -7.56 -7.75 3.40
C GLN A 10 -7.83 -7.29 1.96
N ARG A 11 -8.82 -7.87 1.28
CA ARG A 11 -9.23 -7.44 -0.07
C ARG A 11 -9.67 -5.97 -0.09
N LYS A 12 -10.46 -5.55 0.90
CA LYS A 12 -10.92 -4.15 1.03
C LYS A 12 -9.75 -3.19 1.26
N LEU A 13 -8.79 -3.58 2.11
CA LEU A 13 -7.60 -2.78 2.40
C LEU A 13 -6.71 -2.64 1.16
N LEU A 14 -6.39 -3.74 0.49
CA LEU A 14 -5.56 -3.74 -0.72
C LEU A 14 -6.18 -2.91 -1.83
N ARG A 15 -7.50 -3.03 -2.04
CA ARG A 15 -8.22 -2.22 -3.03
C ARG A 15 -8.10 -0.72 -2.78
N GLN A 16 -8.02 -0.30 -1.52
CA GLN A 16 -7.84 1.12 -1.18
C GLN A 16 -6.41 1.57 -1.44
N GLN A 17 -5.41 0.74 -1.13
CA GLN A 17 -3.99 1.05 -1.28
C GLN A 17 -3.53 1.04 -2.73
N LEU A 18 -4.00 0.05 -3.48
CA LEU A 18 -3.59 -0.21 -4.87
C LEU A 18 -4.53 0.47 -5.86
N ARG A 19 -5.46 1.33 -5.41
CA ARG A 19 -6.53 1.92 -6.24
C ARG A 19 -6.03 2.46 -7.58
N ASP A 20 -4.84 3.01 -7.57
CA ASP A 20 -4.24 3.67 -8.71
C ASP A 20 -2.88 3.05 -9.13
N ASN A 21 -2.61 1.82 -8.69
CA ASN A 21 -1.47 1.01 -9.13
C ASN A 21 -1.75 0.50 -10.55
N ALA A 22 -0.84 0.72 -11.49
CA ALA A 22 -1.07 0.44 -12.91
C ALA A 22 -1.33 -1.06 -13.18
N VAL A 23 -0.58 -1.94 -12.52
CA VAL A 23 -0.76 -3.39 -12.65
C VAL A 23 -2.10 -3.83 -12.05
N TYR A 24 -2.43 -3.37 -10.84
CA TYR A 24 -3.71 -3.72 -10.20
C TYR A 24 -4.91 -3.20 -11.00
N ILE A 25 -4.83 -1.99 -11.57
CA ILE A 25 -5.87 -1.46 -12.45
C ILE A 25 -6.07 -2.39 -13.65
N ALA A 26 -4.99 -2.81 -14.33
CA ALA A 26 -5.07 -3.70 -15.48
C ALA A 26 -5.68 -5.06 -15.10
N VAL A 27 -5.17 -5.70 -14.04
CA VAL A 27 -5.68 -6.99 -13.52
C VAL A 27 -7.16 -6.90 -13.16
N LYS A 28 -7.57 -5.82 -12.48
CA LYS A 28 -8.96 -5.61 -12.09
C LYS A 28 -9.86 -5.39 -13.29
N GLN A 29 -9.44 -4.61 -14.28
CA GLN A 29 -10.23 -4.39 -15.50
C GLN A 29 -10.37 -5.69 -16.31
N ALA A 30 -9.30 -6.48 -16.40
CA ALA A 30 -9.28 -7.73 -17.14
C ALA A 30 -10.13 -8.84 -16.49
N TYR A 31 -10.05 -8.99 -15.17
CA TYR A 31 -10.46 -10.23 -14.50
C TYR A 31 -11.54 -10.06 -13.43
N LYS A 32 -12.10 -8.85 -13.23
CA LYS A 32 -13.17 -8.67 -12.24
C LYS A 32 -14.43 -9.51 -12.56
N SER A 33 -14.74 -9.75 -13.83
CA SER A 33 -15.84 -10.65 -14.22
C SER A 33 -15.58 -12.09 -13.78
N ARG A 34 -14.33 -12.57 -13.90
CA ARG A 34 -13.93 -13.93 -13.54
C ARG A 34 -14.16 -14.27 -12.07
N GLU A 35 -14.02 -13.30 -11.16
CA GLU A 35 -14.38 -13.48 -9.74
C GLU A 35 -15.85 -13.89 -9.55
N THR A 36 -16.74 -13.40 -10.42
CA THR A 36 -18.17 -13.72 -10.40
C THR A 36 -18.45 -15.05 -11.10
N ASP A 37 -17.71 -15.36 -12.17
CA ASP A 37 -17.82 -16.63 -12.90
C ASP A 37 -17.36 -17.84 -12.05
N MET A 38 -16.41 -17.63 -11.12
CA MET A 38 -15.98 -18.64 -10.15
C MET A 38 -16.92 -18.64 -8.93
N GLU A 39 -18.07 -19.31 -9.04
CA GLU A 39 -19.14 -19.37 -8.04
C GLU A 39 -18.74 -19.89 -6.66
N ARG A 40 -17.70 -20.72 -6.55
CA ARG A 40 -17.27 -21.31 -5.26
C ARG A 40 -15.98 -20.66 -4.77
N LEU A 41 -14.96 -20.68 -5.62
CA LEU A 41 -13.66 -20.13 -5.25
C LEU A 41 -13.68 -18.60 -5.19
N HIS A 42 -14.50 -17.89 -5.96
CA HIS A 42 -14.57 -16.42 -5.96
C HIS A 42 -13.21 -15.71 -5.99
N PHE A 43 -12.26 -16.23 -6.76
CA PHE A 43 -10.88 -15.74 -6.75
C PHE A 43 -10.81 -14.31 -7.30
N SER A 44 -10.31 -13.37 -6.50
CA SER A 44 -10.46 -11.94 -6.74
C SER A 44 -9.25 -11.31 -7.44
N PRO A 45 -9.41 -10.14 -8.08
CA PRO A 45 -8.28 -9.40 -8.66
C PRO A 45 -7.18 -9.06 -7.66
N GLU A 46 -7.52 -8.83 -6.39
CA GLU A 46 -6.54 -8.62 -5.32
C GLU A 46 -5.70 -9.88 -5.08
N GLU A 47 -6.30 -11.06 -5.12
CA GLU A 47 -5.61 -12.34 -4.96
C GLU A 47 -4.72 -12.63 -6.19
N ILE A 48 -5.19 -12.35 -7.41
CA ILE A 48 -4.36 -12.46 -8.63
C ILE A 48 -3.13 -11.56 -8.51
N PHE A 49 -3.33 -10.29 -8.13
CA PHE A 49 -2.24 -9.31 -7.98
C PHE A 49 -1.22 -9.76 -6.93
N VAL A 50 -1.67 -10.14 -5.74
CA VAL A 50 -0.76 -10.56 -4.66
C VAL A 50 0.07 -11.77 -5.10
N ASN A 51 -0.59 -12.79 -5.65
CA ASN A 51 0.06 -14.05 -5.97
C ASN A 51 1.00 -13.94 -7.18
N CYS A 52 0.69 -13.08 -8.16
CA CYS A 52 1.63 -12.84 -9.26
C CYS A 52 2.89 -12.09 -8.79
N PHE A 53 2.77 -11.13 -7.88
CA PHE A 53 3.93 -10.45 -7.30
C PHE A 53 4.76 -11.35 -6.39
N VAL A 54 4.15 -12.28 -5.65
CA VAL A 54 4.90 -13.31 -4.91
C VAL A 54 5.78 -14.14 -5.84
N CYS A 55 5.26 -14.53 -7.00
CA CYS A 55 6.03 -15.27 -8.01
C CYS A 55 7.09 -14.38 -8.67
N PHE A 56 6.73 -13.15 -9.02
CA PHE A 56 7.62 -12.20 -9.68
C PHE A 56 8.82 -11.82 -8.79
N ASP A 57 8.57 -11.54 -7.52
CA ASP A 57 9.62 -11.21 -6.54
C ASP A 57 10.58 -12.39 -6.34
N ARG A 58 10.08 -13.63 -6.32
CA ARG A 58 10.92 -14.84 -6.26
C ARG A 58 11.85 -14.92 -7.47
N MET A 59 11.34 -14.67 -8.68
CA MET A 59 12.16 -14.64 -9.90
C MET A 59 13.16 -13.48 -9.92
N LEU A 60 12.79 -12.32 -9.37
CA LEU A 60 13.70 -11.16 -9.28
C LEU A 60 14.86 -11.40 -8.30
N ARG A 61 14.59 -12.07 -7.17
CA ARG A 61 15.60 -12.41 -6.15
C ARG A 61 16.55 -13.50 -6.58
N GLU A 62 16.04 -14.49 -7.31
CA GLU A 62 16.78 -15.69 -7.72
C GLU A 62 16.81 -15.82 -9.25
N PRO A 63 17.36 -14.84 -9.99
CA PRO A 63 17.32 -14.83 -11.46
C PRO A 63 18.04 -16.05 -12.06
N ASP A 64 19.12 -16.50 -11.42
CA ASP A 64 19.87 -17.70 -11.83
C ASP A 64 19.06 -19.00 -11.68
N ARG A 65 17.97 -18.97 -10.91
CA ARG A 65 17.06 -20.10 -10.70
C ARG A 65 15.73 -19.93 -11.42
N ALA A 66 15.59 -18.91 -12.27
CA ALA A 66 14.35 -18.62 -12.98
C ALA A 66 13.83 -19.82 -13.79
N GLU A 67 14.71 -20.64 -14.38
CA GLU A 67 14.35 -21.90 -15.05
C GLU A 67 13.65 -22.87 -14.11
N ALA A 68 14.34 -23.24 -13.03
CA ALA A 68 13.84 -24.19 -12.04
C ALA A 68 12.57 -23.69 -11.33
N ILE A 69 12.44 -22.37 -11.14
CA ILE A 69 11.21 -21.76 -10.62
C ILE A 69 10.07 -21.92 -11.63
N THR A 70 10.34 -21.66 -12.92
CA THR A 70 9.34 -21.75 -13.98
C THR A 70 8.87 -23.20 -14.17
N ASP A 71 9.77 -24.18 -14.12
CA ASP A 71 9.47 -25.61 -14.27
C ASP A 71 8.46 -26.14 -13.26
N THR A 72 8.47 -25.63 -12.03
CA THR A 72 7.55 -26.06 -10.96
C THR A 72 6.40 -25.08 -10.75
N LEU A 73 6.36 -23.96 -11.48
CA LEU A 73 5.50 -22.84 -11.12
C LEU A 73 4.01 -23.19 -11.15
N TRP A 74 3.57 -23.94 -12.16
CA TRP A 74 2.18 -24.37 -12.26
C TRP A 74 1.76 -25.18 -11.04
N ASP A 75 2.53 -26.23 -10.73
CA ASP A 75 2.24 -27.13 -9.63
C ASP A 75 2.33 -26.40 -8.28
N ASP A 76 3.33 -25.52 -8.11
CA ASP A 76 3.49 -24.71 -6.92
C ASP A 76 2.25 -23.82 -6.72
N VAL A 77 1.83 -23.06 -7.73
CA VAL A 77 0.68 -22.15 -7.64
C VAL A 77 -0.62 -22.91 -7.42
N PHE A 78 -0.87 -23.96 -8.20
CA PHE A 78 -2.09 -24.75 -8.10
C PHE A 78 -2.21 -25.44 -6.73
N ASN A 79 -1.14 -26.08 -6.26
CA ASN A 79 -1.16 -26.79 -4.99
C ASN A 79 -1.22 -25.83 -3.80
N ASP A 80 -0.52 -24.71 -3.84
CA ASP A 80 -0.59 -23.73 -2.77
C ASP A 80 -2.00 -23.10 -2.67
N LEU A 81 -2.63 -22.73 -3.80
CA LEU A 81 -4.02 -22.25 -3.80
C LEU A 81 -5.00 -23.29 -3.24
N ARG A 82 -4.80 -24.56 -3.64
CA ARG A 82 -5.63 -25.68 -3.18
C ARG A 82 -5.51 -25.88 -1.68
N ASN A 83 -4.28 -25.94 -1.16
CA ASN A 83 -4.03 -26.13 0.26
C ASN A 83 -4.57 -24.94 1.07
N ASP A 84 -4.39 -23.71 0.60
CA ASP A 84 -4.89 -22.53 1.29
C ASP A 84 -6.44 -22.43 1.26
N ALA A 85 -7.07 -22.89 0.18
CA ALA A 85 -8.53 -23.04 0.10
C ALA A 85 -9.05 -24.07 1.11
N ASP A 86 -8.38 -25.21 1.23
CA ASP A 86 -8.70 -26.25 2.22
C ASP A 86 -8.54 -25.71 3.65
N ASP A 87 -7.43 -25.01 3.93
CA ASP A 87 -7.14 -24.42 5.25
C ASP A 87 -8.14 -23.31 5.64
N CYS A 88 -8.59 -22.51 4.66
CA CYS A 88 -9.58 -21.46 4.86
C CYS A 88 -11.04 -21.93 4.78
N GLY A 89 -11.28 -23.22 4.48
CA GLY A 89 -12.61 -23.79 4.30
C GLY A 89 -13.39 -23.23 3.10
N ARG A 90 -12.70 -22.76 2.07
CA ARG A 90 -13.29 -22.19 0.86
C ARG A 90 -13.52 -23.30 -0.16
N SER A 91 -14.77 -23.55 -0.53
CA SER A 91 -15.10 -24.53 -1.56
C SER A 91 -14.57 -24.09 -2.92
N TYR A 92 -14.15 -25.05 -3.73
CA TYR A 92 -13.74 -24.84 -5.11
C TYR A 92 -14.12 -26.05 -5.96
N ASP A 93 -14.17 -25.87 -7.26
CA ASP A 93 -14.00 -26.99 -8.19
C ASP A 93 -12.64 -26.94 -8.90
N ARG A 94 -12.30 -28.03 -9.58
CA ARG A 94 -11.01 -28.15 -10.25
C ARG A 94 -10.83 -27.11 -11.35
N GLN A 95 -11.88 -26.80 -12.11
CA GLN A 95 -11.80 -25.89 -13.24
C GLN A 95 -11.62 -24.44 -12.78
N GLU A 96 -12.29 -24.04 -11.69
CA GLU A 96 -12.06 -22.75 -11.03
C GLU A 96 -10.61 -22.63 -10.53
N MET A 97 -10.06 -23.70 -9.97
CA MET A 97 -8.67 -23.72 -9.49
C MET A 97 -7.66 -23.62 -10.64
N GLU A 98 -7.88 -24.37 -11.73
CA GLU A 98 -7.07 -24.29 -12.96
C GLU A 98 -7.14 -22.88 -13.58
N THR A 99 -8.33 -22.28 -13.57
CA THR A 99 -8.54 -20.89 -14.00
C THR A 99 -7.78 -19.91 -13.11
N ALA A 100 -7.91 -20.00 -11.79
CA ALA A 100 -7.22 -19.13 -10.84
C ALA A 100 -5.69 -19.19 -10.99
N ALA A 101 -5.12 -20.40 -11.10
CA ALA A 101 -3.69 -20.59 -11.36
C ALA A 101 -3.28 -19.95 -12.70
N SER A 102 -4.07 -20.16 -13.75
CA SER A 102 -3.82 -19.60 -15.08
C SER A 102 -3.84 -18.07 -15.11
N LEU A 103 -4.75 -17.43 -14.36
CA LEU A 103 -4.80 -15.98 -14.20
C LEU A 103 -3.53 -15.42 -13.53
N VAL A 104 -3.02 -16.12 -12.51
CA VAL A 104 -1.75 -15.76 -11.84
C VAL A 104 -0.57 -15.91 -12.80
N LEU A 105 -0.45 -17.05 -13.48
CA LEU A 105 0.64 -17.32 -14.41
C LEU A 105 0.67 -16.33 -15.58
N TYR A 106 -0.47 -16.04 -16.19
CA TYR A 106 -0.51 -15.10 -17.31
C TYR A 106 -0.17 -13.68 -16.86
N THR A 107 -0.66 -13.27 -15.69
CA THR A 107 -0.30 -11.96 -15.13
C THR A 107 1.21 -11.89 -14.86
N LEU A 108 1.82 -12.95 -14.35
CA LEU A 108 3.28 -13.03 -14.19
C LEU A 108 4.01 -12.89 -15.53
N MET A 109 3.54 -13.56 -16.59
CA MET A 109 4.15 -13.42 -17.94
C MET A 109 4.10 -11.97 -18.45
N VAL A 110 3.02 -11.25 -18.17
CA VAL A 110 2.92 -9.83 -18.50
C VAL A 110 3.95 -9.02 -17.71
N LEU A 111 4.18 -9.32 -16.43
CA LEU A 111 5.19 -8.65 -15.62
C LEU A 111 6.62 -8.94 -16.08
N THR A 112 6.94 -10.20 -16.40
CA THR A 112 8.27 -10.57 -16.91
C THR A 112 8.53 -9.94 -18.27
N GLU A 113 7.54 -9.86 -19.15
CA GLU A 113 7.66 -9.15 -20.43
C GLU A 113 7.86 -7.64 -20.24
N ALA A 114 7.01 -7.01 -19.41
CA ALA A 114 7.07 -5.58 -19.10
C ALA A 114 8.36 -5.17 -18.36
N SER A 115 9.05 -6.12 -17.71
CA SER A 115 10.33 -5.87 -17.06
C SER A 115 11.47 -5.54 -18.02
N HIS A 116 11.33 -5.92 -19.31
CA HIS A 116 12.40 -5.87 -20.31
C HIS A 116 13.69 -6.62 -19.91
N ARG A 117 13.63 -7.53 -18.93
CA ARG A 117 14.74 -8.40 -18.53
C ARG A 117 14.66 -9.72 -19.28
N TRP A 118 15.53 -9.91 -20.25
CA TRP A 118 15.54 -11.11 -21.09
C TRP A 118 15.72 -12.40 -20.28
N GLU A 119 16.43 -12.35 -19.14
CA GLU A 119 16.66 -13.50 -18.27
C GLU A 119 15.34 -14.07 -17.72
N LEU A 120 14.33 -13.20 -17.54
CA LEU A 120 13.00 -13.56 -17.04
C LEU A 120 12.05 -13.86 -18.20
N ALA A 121 12.01 -12.99 -19.20
CA ALA A 121 11.07 -13.08 -20.32
C ALA A 121 11.30 -14.31 -21.22
N ARG A 122 12.52 -14.85 -21.29
CA ARG A 122 12.84 -16.02 -22.13
C ARG A 122 12.00 -17.27 -21.81
N TYR A 123 11.42 -17.34 -20.61
CA TYR A 123 10.57 -18.46 -20.19
C TYR A 123 9.08 -18.28 -20.51
N ASN A 124 8.67 -17.12 -21.06
CA ASN A 124 7.27 -16.83 -21.37
C ASN A 124 6.66 -17.84 -22.36
N GLY A 125 7.45 -18.37 -23.30
CA GLY A 125 6.98 -19.43 -24.20
C GLY A 125 6.59 -20.72 -23.47
N TYR A 126 7.37 -21.10 -22.45
CA TYR A 126 7.10 -22.27 -21.63
C TYR A 126 5.90 -22.05 -20.70
N LEU A 127 5.81 -20.88 -20.07
CA LEU A 127 4.64 -20.48 -19.28
C LEU A 127 3.34 -20.50 -20.11
N MET A 128 3.40 -20.02 -21.36
CA MET A 128 2.26 -20.08 -22.28
C MET A 128 1.85 -21.52 -22.61
N GLN A 129 2.82 -22.41 -22.80
CA GLN A 129 2.54 -23.81 -23.05
C GLN A 129 1.85 -24.47 -21.85
N MET A 130 2.32 -24.21 -20.63
CA MET A 130 1.66 -24.70 -19.41
C MET A 130 0.25 -24.16 -19.30
N LEU A 131 0.03 -22.87 -19.53
CA LEU A 131 -1.30 -22.26 -19.53
C LEU A 131 -2.23 -22.97 -20.53
N ALA A 132 -1.77 -23.22 -21.75
CA ALA A 132 -2.56 -23.89 -22.79
C ALA A 132 -2.88 -25.36 -22.48
N CYS A 133 -2.11 -26.02 -21.61
CA CYS A 133 -2.41 -27.38 -21.15
C CYS A 133 -3.55 -27.44 -20.13
N HIS A 134 -3.88 -26.33 -19.47
CA HIS A 134 -4.81 -26.33 -18.35
C HIS A 134 -6.02 -25.38 -18.53
N SER A 135 -5.90 -24.39 -19.40
CA SER A 135 -6.96 -23.41 -19.68
C SER A 135 -7.03 -23.09 -21.16
N ASN A 136 -8.16 -22.56 -21.61
CA ASN A 136 -8.25 -21.94 -22.93
C ASN A 136 -7.47 -20.61 -22.91
N PRO A 137 -6.39 -20.46 -23.72
CA PRO A 137 -5.60 -19.23 -23.71
C PRO A 137 -6.41 -17.98 -24.04
N ASP A 138 -7.39 -18.05 -24.93
CA ASP A 138 -8.16 -16.87 -25.32
C ASP A 138 -8.98 -16.31 -24.15
N ASP A 139 -9.47 -17.19 -23.27
CA ASP A 139 -10.25 -16.83 -22.09
C ASP A 139 -9.42 -16.11 -21.02
N ILE A 140 -8.10 -16.34 -21.01
CA ILE A 140 -7.18 -15.78 -20.02
C ILE A 140 -6.41 -14.60 -20.61
N CYS A 141 -5.87 -14.75 -21.81
CA CYS A 141 -4.93 -13.81 -22.43
C CYS A 141 -5.60 -12.55 -22.95
N LEU A 142 -6.68 -12.69 -23.73
CA LEU A 142 -7.30 -11.57 -24.44
C LEU A 142 -7.82 -10.46 -23.49
N PRO A 143 -8.48 -10.79 -22.35
CA PRO A 143 -8.93 -9.74 -21.42
C PRO A 143 -7.77 -8.92 -20.87
N MET A 144 -6.64 -9.55 -20.54
CA MET A 144 -5.49 -8.85 -19.98
C MET A 144 -4.73 -8.06 -21.04
N GLN A 145 -4.55 -8.61 -22.25
CA GLN A 145 -3.93 -7.90 -23.37
C GLN A 145 -4.65 -6.59 -23.69
N ALA A 146 -5.98 -6.57 -23.62
CA ALA A 146 -6.78 -5.37 -23.84
C ALA A 146 -6.57 -4.29 -22.76
N CYS A 147 -6.00 -4.64 -21.61
CA CYS A 147 -5.76 -3.76 -20.47
C CYS A 147 -4.28 -3.36 -20.29
N ILE A 148 -3.36 -3.91 -21.09
CA ILE A 148 -1.94 -3.54 -21.05
C ILE A 148 -1.79 -2.10 -21.57
N SER A 149 -1.11 -1.26 -20.79
CA SER A 149 -0.83 0.14 -21.12
C SER A 149 0.66 0.46 -20.94
N GLY A 150 1.11 1.58 -21.49
CA GLY A 150 2.48 2.08 -21.25
C GLY A 150 2.76 2.34 -19.76
N GLU A 151 1.74 2.78 -19.01
CA GLU A 151 1.86 3.01 -17.56
C GLU A 151 2.18 1.73 -16.77
N LEU A 152 1.77 0.55 -17.27
CA LEU A 152 2.10 -0.73 -16.66
C LEU A 152 3.59 -1.03 -16.80
N ALA A 153 4.15 -0.88 -18.00
CA ALA A 153 5.58 -1.10 -18.23
C ALA A 153 6.45 -0.11 -17.45
N GLU A 154 6.07 1.17 -17.43
CA GLU A 154 6.73 2.19 -16.61
C GLU A 154 6.71 1.82 -15.12
N TYR A 155 5.56 1.34 -14.62
CA TYR A 155 5.45 0.88 -13.24
C TYR A 155 6.37 -0.31 -12.95
N VAL A 156 6.40 -1.33 -13.82
CA VAL A 156 7.22 -2.53 -13.60
C VAL A 156 8.71 -2.18 -13.60
N GLY A 157 9.16 -1.30 -14.49
CA GLY A 157 10.53 -0.79 -14.47
C GLY A 157 10.86 -0.10 -13.15
N ALA A 158 10.03 0.84 -12.72
CA ALA A 158 10.23 1.56 -11.46
C ALA A 158 10.11 0.64 -10.23
N TYR A 159 9.33 -0.44 -10.30
CA TYR A 159 9.20 -1.46 -9.25
C TYR A 159 10.52 -2.20 -9.03
N ILE A 160 11.15 -2.64 -10.12
CA ILE A 160 12.43 -3.34 -10.07
C ILE A 160 13.53 -2.40 -9.54
N GLU A 161 13.53 -1.14 -9.98
CA GLU A 161 14.49 -0.13 -9.50
C GLU A 161 14.33 0.21 -8.02
N ALA A 162 13.11 0.12 -7.48
CA ALA A 162 12.84 0.41 -6.07
C ALA A 162 13.47 -0.63 -5.13
N ASP A 163 13.68 -1.87 -5.58
CA ASP A 163 14.18 -3.01 -4.79
C ASP A 163 13.41 -3.21 -3.47
N GLU A 164 12.12 -2.85 -3.49
CA GLU A 164 11.18 -2.98 -2.39
C GLU A 164 10.05 -3.93 -2.80
N TYR A 165 10.15 -5.18 -2.35
CA TYR A 165 9.28 -6.25 -2.81
C TYR A 165 7.92 -6.26 -2.09
N ILE A 166 6.84 -6.45 -2.85
CA ILE A 166 5.47 -6.58 -2.34
C ILE A 166 5.33 -7.83 -1.47
N SER A 167 6.00 -8.93 -1.82
CA SER A 167 6.02 -10.18 -1.05
C SER A 167 6.45 -10.00 0.41
N ASP A 168 7.49 -9.20 0.70
CA ASP A 168 7.96 -8.96 2.07
C ASP A 168 6.92 -8.27 2.96
N ARG A 169 6.02 -7.51 2.34
CA ARG A 169 5.03 -6.70 3.04
C ARG A 169 3.75 -7.47 3.33
N ILE A 170 3.42 -8.45 2.48
CA ILE A 170 2.29 -9.35 2.65
C ILE A 170 2.45 -10.22 3.90
N ASP A 171 3.66 -10.73 4.15
CA ASP A 171 3.94 -11.61 5.29
C ASP A 171 3.86 -10.89 6.65
N ASN A 172 4.07 -9.58 6.68
CA ASN A 172 4.15 -8.79 7.91
C ASN A 172 2.81 -8.19 8.37
N GLN A 173 1.68 -8.52 7.71
CA GLN A 173 0.35 -7.94 7.97
C GLN A 173 0.33 -6.40 8.01
N SER A 174 1.37 -5.76 7.47
CA SER A 174 1.46 -4.32 7.40
C SER A 174 0.67 -3.84 6.18
N PRO A 175 -0.04 -2.71 6.26
CA PRO A 175 -0.67 -2.11 5.08
C PRO A 175 0.37 -1.98 3.96
N THR A 176 0.18 -2.66 2.84
CA THR A 176 1.12 -2.72 1.70
C THR A 176 1.11 -1.36 1.00
N PRO A 177 2.07 -0.45 1.24
CA PRO A 177 2.20 0.73 0.41
C PRO A 177 2.76 0.22 -0.93
N ASP A 178 2.16 0.67 -2.03
CA ASP A 178 2.73 0.45 -3.36
C ASP A 178 4.18 0.99 -3.38
N PRO A 179 5.19 0.14 -3.61
CA PRO A 179 6.60 0.51 -3.47
C PRO A 179 7.10 1.47 -4.57
N VAL A 180 6.39 1.53 -5.70
CA VAL A 180 6.68 2.50 -6.77
C VAL A 180 6.03 3.84 -6.46
N ARG A 181 4.86 3.84 -5.81
CA ARG A 181 4.15 5.05 -5.41
C ARG A 181 4.81 5.73 -4.22
N LYS A 182 5.90 6.44 -4.50
CA LYS A 182 6.22 7.69 -3.81
C LYS A 182 5.12 8.69 -4.18
N ILE A 183 4.49 9.33 -3.19
CA ILE A 183 3.44 10.37 -3.38
C ILE A 183 3.77 11.25 -4.60
N ARG A 184 2.89 11.37 -5.60
CA ARG A 184 3.20 12.15 -6.83
C ARG A 184 3.44 13.62 -6.49
N ARG A 185 4.26 14.35 -7.27
CA ARG A 185 4.62 15.76 -6.97
C ARG A 185 3.40 16.69 -6.85
N ALA A 186 2.38 16.51 -7.69
CA ALA A 186 1.13 17.29 -7.62
C ALA A 186 0.32 16.95 -6.35
N ASP A 187 0.28 15.67 -5.96
CA ASP A 187 -0.37 15.22 -4.73
C ASP A 187 0.39 15.69 -3.50
N ARG A 188 1.74 15.72 -3.52
CA ARG A 188 2.55 16.31 -2.45
C ARG A 188 2.19 17.76 -2.20
N SER A 189 2.08 18.58 -3.24
CA SER A 189 1.69 19.98 -3.10
C SER A 189 0.29 20.12 -2.48
N ARG A 190 -0.67 19.31 -2.92
CA ARG A 190 -2.04 19.30 -2.36
C ARG A 190 -2.05 18.85 -0.90
N ILE A 191 -1.30 17.79 -0.57
CA ILE A 191 -1.17 17.24 0.79
C ILE A 191 -0.54 18.27 1.71
N LYS A 192 0.59 18.87 1.32
CA LYS A 192 1.25 19.95 2.08
C LYS A 192 0.30 21.11 2.34
N GLU A 193 -0.46 21.55 1.33
CA GLU A 193 -1.42 22.64 1.50
C GLU A 193 -2.57 22.26 2.46
N GLY A 194 -3.08 21.03 2.38
CA GLY A 194 -4.06 20.51 3.34
C GLY A 194 -3.53 20.48 4.77
N ILE A 195 -2.30 19.97 4.95
CA ILE A 195 -1.65 19.88 6.26
C ILE A 195 -1.39 21.29 6.83
N ARG A 196 -0.85 22.22 6.03
CA ARG A 196 -0.60 23.60 6.46
C ARG A 196 -1.89 24.30 6.88
N ARG A 197 -2.99 24.13 6.13
CA ARG A 197 -4.30 24.65 6.53
C ARG A 197 -4.76 24.08 7.86
N ARG A 198 -4.60 22.78 8.07
CA ARG A 198 -4.97 22.12 9.33
C ARG A 198 -4.08 22.51 10.50
N LEU A 199 -2.80 22.78 10.27
CA LEU A 199 -1.85 23.20 11.30
C LEU A 199 -1.88 24.71 11.57
N ALA A 200 -2.55 25.51 10.74
CA ALA A 200 -2.54 26.98 10.84
C ALA A 200 -2.94 27.50 12.23
N PHE A 201 -3.82 26.81 12.95
CA PHE A 201 -4.23 27.18 14.31
C PHE A 201 -3.06 27.19 15.32
N MET A 202 -1.98 26.43 15.07
CA MET A 202 -0.81 26.39 15.96
C MET A 202 -0.06 27.71 16.05
N LYS A 203 -0.27 28.64 15.10
CA LYS A 203 0.21 30.03 15.19
C LYS A 203 -0.60 30.89 16.17
N GLY A 204 -1.75 30.38 16.64
CA GLY A 204 -2.68 31.09 17.49
C GLY A 204 -2.31 31.10 18.97
N VAL A 205 -3.30 31.46 19.79
CA VAL A 205 -3.23 31.48 21.26
C VAL A 205 -4.16 30.42 21.83
N LEU A 206 -3.85 29.94 23.03
CA LEU A 206 -4.69 28.96 23.72
C LEU A 206 -6.06 29.58 24.09
N PRO A 207 -7.15 28.80 24.05
CA PRO A 207 -8.43 29.26 24.55
C PRO A 207 -8.32 29.65 26.02
N CYS A 208 -8.87 30.81 26.37
CA CYS A 208 -8.84 31.35 27.74
C CYS A 208 -7.44 31.72 28.27
N SER A 209 -6.45 31.86 27.40
CA SER A 209 -5.09 32.28 27.77
C SER A 209 -4.50 33.22 26.73
N SER A 210 -3.68 34.18 27.16
CA SER A 210 -2.88 35.01 26.25
C SER A 210 -1.61 34.31 25.77
N GLN A 211 -1.40 33.05 26.18
CA GLN A 211 -0.23 32.26 25.83
C GLN A 211 -0.36 31.73 24.40
N SER A 212 0.68 31.96 23.60
CA SER A 212 0.79 31.41 22.26
C SER A 212 0.92 29.88 22.30
N ILE A 213 0.24 29.20 21.38
CA ILE A 213 0.30 27.74 21.24
C ILE A 213 1.72 27.29 20.90
N MET A 214 2.38 27.97 19.98
CA MET A 214 3.75 27.68 19.55
C MET A 214 4.42 28.97 19.07
N ARG A 215 5.73 29.10 19.30
CA ARG A 215 6.49 30.25 18.78
C ARG A 215 6.51 30.22 17.24
N PRO A 216 6.49 31.37 16.55
CA PRO A 216 6.54 31.41 15.08
C PRO A 216 7.71 30.61 14.48
N ALA A 217 8.91 30.74 15.06
CA ALA A 217 10.08 30.00 14.61
C ALA A 217 9.93 28.47 14.78
N ASP A 218 9.30 28.02 15.87
CA ASP A 218 9.04 26.60 16.08
C ASP A 218 7.95 26.09 15.11
N TYR A 219 6.95 26.92 14.79
CA TYR A 219 5.96 26.59 13.77
C TYR A 219 6.58 26.40 12.38
N ASP A 220 7.49 27.29 12.00
CA ASP A 220 8.17 27.22 10.71
C ASP A 220 9.01 25.94 10.62
N ILE A 221 9.73 25.60 11.69
CA ILE A 221 10.49 24.34 11.79
C ILE A 221 9.57 23.12 11.71
N MET A 222 8.43 23.12 12.43
CA MET A 222 7.46 22.02 12.36
C MET A 222 6.98 21.83 10.92
N THR A 223 6.61 22.92 10.25
CA THR A 223 6.09 22.89 8.89
C THR A 223 7.15 22.40 7.91
N GLU A 224 8.41 22.83 8.06
CA GLU A 224 9.54 22.34 7.27
C GLU A 224 9.76 20.82 7.48
N CYS A 225 9.65 20.34 8.72
CA CYS A 225 9.81 18.92 9.03
C CYS A 225 8.66 18.07 8.46
N VAL A 226 7.42 18.57 8.51
CA VAL A 226 6.26 17.93 7.86
C VAL A 226 6.45 17.91 6.35
N ASP A 227 6.86 19.03 5.75
CA ASP A 227 7.10 19.11 4.31
C ASP A 227 8.18 18.13 3.87
N TYR A 228 9.25 18.00 4.67
CA TYR A 228 10.32 17.04 4.45
C TYR A 228 9.82 15.59 4.55
N LEU A 229 8.99 15.28 5.55
CA LEU A 229 8.36 13.98 5.69
C LEU A 229 7.50 13.63 4.46
N VAL A 230 6.68 14.58 3.99
CA VAL A 230 5.83 14.40 2.81
C VAL A 230 6.67 14.24 1.53
N GLU A 231 7.80 14.93 1.43
CA GLU A 231 8.68 14.86 0.25
C GLU A 231 9.51 13.59 0.19
N ASN A 232 10.02 13.14 1.33
CA ASN A 232 11.08 12.14 1.38
C ASN A 232 10.64 10.81 2.00
N GLY A 233 9.45 10.76 2.62
CA GLY A 233 8.96 9.55 3.30
C GLY A 233 9.79 9.15 4.51
N VAL A 234 10.56 10.07 5.08
CA VAL A 234 11.45 9.84 6.22
C VAL A 234 11.36 10.98 7.23
N VAL A 235 11.51 10.65 8.52
CA VAL A 235 11.51 11.64 9.60
C VAL A 235 12.88 12.28 9.73
N ARG A 236 12.93 13.60 9.67
CA ARG A 236 14.18 14.37 9.87
C ARG A 236 14.54 14.38 11.35
N LYS A 237 15.73 13.89 11.70
CA LYS A 237 16.26 14.00 13.06
C LYS A 237 16.48 15.45 13.45
N MET A 238 16.00 15.82 14.62
CA MET A 238 16.01 17.18 15.12
C MET A 238 17.09 17.38 16.17
N ARG A 239 17.99 18.34 15.94
CA ARG A 239 18.98 18.75 16.96
C ARG A 239 18.33 19.37 18.19
N ARG A 240 17.20 20.06 18.00
CA ARG A 240 16.40 20.67 19.07
C ARG A 240 14.94 20.38 18.82
N LYS A 241 14.31 19.66 19.75
CA LYS A 241 12.87 19.38 19.68
C LYS A 241 12.04 20.65 19.93
N ILE A 242 10.86 20.68 19.34
CA ILE A 242 9.89 21.77 19.41
C ILE A 242 9.12 21.70 20.73
N THR A 243 8.85 22.88 21.30
CA THR A 243 8.01 23.05 22.49
C THR A 243 6.69 23.72 22.10
N THR A 244 5.58 23.23 22.64
CA THR A 244 4.24 23.81 22.47
C THR A 244 3.47 23.74 23.78
N CYS A 245 2.46 24.59 23.90
CA CYS A 245 1.57 24.63 25.06
C CYS A 245 0.38 23.66 24.94
N LEU A 246 0.27 22.92 23.82
CA LEU A 246 -0.74 21.89 23.64
C LEU A 246 -0.43 20.65 24.46
N SER A 247 -1.47 19.98 24.96
CA SER A 247 -1.31 18.69 25.63
C SER A 247 -0.90 17.59 24.64
N ASN A 248 -0.26 16.53 25.16
CA ASN A 248 0.11 15.35 24.36
C ASN A 248 -1.11 14.75 23.65
N ALA A 249 -2.27 14.69 24.32
CA ALA A 249 -3.51 14.21 23.72
C ALA A 249 -3.97 15.08 22.54
N HIS A 250 -3.86 16.41 22.67
CA HIS A 250 -4.24 17.33 21.60
C HIS A 250 -3.35 17.16 20.37
N LEU A 251 -2.02 17.16 20.56
CA LEU A 251 -1.08 16.95 19.45
C LEU A 251 -1.28 15.60 18.76
N ARG A 252 -1.40 14.51 19.53
CA ARG A 252 -1.63 13.16 18.97
C ARG A 252 -2.85 13.16 18.08
N TYR A 253 -3.97 13.66 18.59
CA TYR A 253 -5.22 13.67 17.84
C TYR A 253 -5.16 14.60 16.61
N THR A 254 -4.48 15.75 16.70
CA THR A 254 -4.23 16.62 15.53
C THR A 254 -3.49 15.88 14.43
N PHE A 255 -2.40 15.19 14.76
CA PHE A 255 -1.62 14.45 13.77
C PHE A 255 -2.30 13.17 13.31
N TYR A 256 -3.18 12.57 14.11
CA TYR A 256 -4.09 11.53 13.66
C TYR A 256 -5.08 12.04 12.61
N LEU A 257 -5.66 13.24 12.79
CA LEU A 257 -6.52 13.84 11.78
C LEU A 257 -5.76 14.15 10.50
N ILE A 258 -4.51 14.62 10.61
CA ILE A 258 -3.61 14.81 9.46
C ILE A 258 -3.42 13.49 8.73
N TYR A 259 -2.98 12.45 9.44
CA TYR A 259 -2.81 11.12 8.88
C TYR A 259 -4.09 10.61 8.20
N ARG A 260 -5.25 10.75 8.86
CA ARG A 260 -6.53 10.23 8.37
C ARG A 260 -7.03 10.95 7.12
N ASN A 261 -6.79 12.25 6.99
CA ASN A 261 -7.44 13.09 5.98
C ASN A 261 -6.49 13.48 4.83
N GLU A 262 -5.25 13.83 5.14
CA GLU A 262 -4.27 14.29 4.14
C GLU A 262 -3.10 13.31 3.97
N GLY A 263 -2.71 12.62 5.02
CA GLY A 263 -1.43 11.92 5.14
C GLY A 263 -1.50 10.41 5.09
N ARG A 264 -2.57 9.78 4.59
CA ARG A 264 -2.74 8.31 4.63
C ARG A 264 -1.66 7.57 3.85
N ASP A 265 -1.15 8.20 2.80
CA ASP A 265 -0.09 7.65 1.95
C ASP A 265 1.29 7.70 2.64
N ILE A 266 1.40 8.46 3.74
CA ILE A 266 2.58 8.49 4.62
C ILE A 266 2.28 7.53 5.77
N GLY A 267 3.02 6.42 5.83
CA GLY A 267 2.76 5.34 6.79
C GLY A 267 2.54 5.82 8.22
N ARG A 268 1.57 5.21 8.92
CA ARG A 268 1.20 5.60 10.30
C ARG A 268 2.40 5.64 11.24
N SER A 269 3.32 4.68 11.10
CA SER A 269 4.56 4.60 11.89
C SER A 269 5.40 5.86 11.77
N LEU A 270 5.53 6.43 10.56
CA LEU A 270 6.29 7.64 10.31
C LEU A 270 5.66 8.88 10.97
N TRP A 271 4.32 8.94 11.07
CA TRP A 271 3.66 10.01 11.82
C TRP A 271 3.88 9.90 13.33
N LEU A 272 3.93 8.68 13.86
CA LEU A 272 4.25 8.44 15.26
C LEU A 272 5.71 8.77 15.57
N GLU A 273 6.62 8.36 14.70
CA GLU A 273 8.05 8.70 14.78
C GLU A 273 8.26 10.20 14.66
N PHE A 274 7.55 10.87 13.74
CA PHE A 274 7.55 12.32 13.60
C PHE A 274 7.16 13.00 14.92
N LEU A 275 6.07 12.57 15.56
CA LEU A 275 5.68 13.14 16.86
C LEU A 275 6.77 12.97 17.92
N ALA A 276 7.35 11.77 18.02
CA ALA A 276 8.39 11.46 18.99
C ALA A 276 9.70 12.25 18.75
N GLU A 277 10.10 12.41 17.49
CA GLU A 277 11.33 13.09 17.10
C GLU A 277 11.19 14.62 17.14
N THR A 278 10.03 15.15 16.73
CA THR A 278 9.83 16.58 16.54
C THR A 278 9.46 17.31 17.83
N PHE A 279 8.63 16.74 18.72
CA PHE A 279 8.15 17.46 19.91
C PHE A 279 8.80 16.97 21.20
N ALA A 280 9.24 17.91 22.03
CA ALA A 280 9.96 17.63 23.28
C ALA A 280 9.11 16.83 24.28
N GLN A 281 7.79 17.08 24.31
CA GLN A 281 6.84 16.50 25.26
C GLN A 281 6.53 15.00 25.04
N PHE A 282 7.00 14.41 23.93
CA PHE A 282 6.81 12.97 23.67
C PHE A 282 7.99 12.09 24.09
N GLY A 283 9.17 12.66 24.36
CA GLY A 283 10.30 12.00 25.04
C GLY A 283 10.48 10.50 24.74
N ASP A 284 10.69 9.70 25.79
CA ASP A 284 10.86 8.24 25.74
C ASP A 284 9.51 7.46 25.70
N SER A 285 8.38 8.15 25.51
CA SER A 285 7.04 7.57 25.68
C SER A 285 6.40 7.06 24.37
N THR A 286 7.18 6.37 23.54
CA THR A 286 6.74 5.84 22.23
C THR A 286 5.59 4.84 22.33
N SER A 287 5.50 4.05 23.40
CA SER A 287 4.42 3.09 23.64
C SER A 287 3.06 3.76 23.89
N SER A 288 3.04 4.90 24.60
CA SER A 288 1.81 5.69 24.82
C SER A 288 1.32 6.42 23.57
N LEU A 289 2.25 6.78 22.67
CA LEU A 289 1.94 7.39 21.38
C LEU A 289 1.15 6.46 20.47
N ALA A 290 1.58 5.20 20.35
CA ALA A 290 0.93 4.23 19.47
C ALA A 290 -0.49 3.88 19.91
N ASN A 291 -0.70 3.66 21.22
CA ASN A 291 -1.97 3.16 21.77
C ASN A 291 -3.09 4.19 21.76
N HIS A 292 -2.77 5.48 21.85
CA HIS A 292 -3.74 6.57 22.02
C HIS A 292 -3.73 7.58 20.86
N PHE A 293 -3.19 7.19 19.70
CA PHE A 293 -3.01 8.10 18.58
C PHE A 293 -4.35 8.69 18.10
N SER A 294 -5.42 7.89 18.09
CA SER A 294 -6.75 8.26 17.61
C SER A 294 -7.69 8.84 18.67
N ASP A 295 -7.25 8.98 19.92
CA ASP A 295 -8.13 9.36 21.02
C ASP A 295 -8.44 10.86 21.00
N LYS A 296 -9.70 11.21 20.74
CA LYS A 296 -10.15 12.62 20.73
C LYS A 296 -10.16 13.17 22.17
N PRO A 297 -9.40 14.24 22.47
CA PRO A 297 -9.51 14.88 23.78
C PRO A 297 -10.81 15.70 23.89
N HIS A 298 -11.40 15.73 25.09
CA HIS A 298 -12.69 16.37 25.35
C HIS A 298 -12.77 17.84 24.90
N ASN A 299 -11.68 18.60 24.98
CA ASN A 299 -11.63 20.02 24.65
C ASN A 299 -10.95 20.30 23.30
N TYR A 300 -10.90 19.32 22.39
CA TYR A 300 -10.18 19.47 21.12
C TYR A 300 -10.72 20.64 20.28
N ASP A 301 -12.04 20.69 20.10
CA ASP A 301 -12.68 21.64 19.18
C ASP A 301 -12.58 23.10 19.68
N MET A 302 -12.35 23.31 20.98
CA MET A 302 -12.17 24.65 21.54
C MET A 302 -10.87 25.33 21.09
N CYS A 303 -9.81 24.57 20.79
CA CYS A 303 -8.49 25.14 20.44
C CYS A 303 -8.27 25.30 18.93
N THR A 304 -9.03 24.59 18.09
CA THR A 304 -8.81 24.54 16.64
C THR A 304 -9.74 25.46 15.84
N GLY A 305 -10.68 26.14 16.50
CA GLY A 305 -11.59 27.11 15.87
C GLY A 305 -12.43 26.53 14.73
N SER A 306 -12.66 25.20 14.71
CA SER A 306 -13.46 24.54 13.68
C SER A 306 -14.94 24.46 14.11
N PRO A 307 -15.90 24.72 13.22
CA PRO A 307 -17.32 24.57 13.52
C PRO A 307 -17.66 23.09 13.81
N SER A 308 -18.59 22.89 14.74
CA SER A 308 -19.12 21.56 15.11
C SER A 308 -19.58 20.78 13.86
N PRO A 309 -19.31 19.47 13.75
CA PRO A 309 -19.70 18.65 12.60
C PRO A 309 -21.18 18.22 12.66
N GLU A 310 -22.08 19.11 13.05
CA GLU A 310 -23.52 18.91 13.00
C GLU A 310 -24.15 19.94 12.05
N ALA A 311 -23.93 19.75 10.75
CA ALA A 311 -24.80 20.19 9.65
C ALA A 311 -24.11 19.91 8.30
N GLU A 312 -24.16 18.66 7.85
CA GLU A 312 -24.26 18.26 6.42
C GLU A 312 -24.61 16.76 6.34
#